data_AF-A0A925V8E3-F1
#
_entry.id   AF-A0A925V8E3-F1
#
_cell.length_a   1.000
_cell.length_b   1.000
_cell.length_c   1.000
_cell.angle_alpha   90.00
_cell.angle_beta   90.00
_cell.angle_gamma   90.00
#
_symmetry.space_group_name_H-M   'P 1'
#
loop_
_entity.id
_entity.type
_entity.pdbx_description
1 polymer ?
#
loop_
_entity_poly.entity_id
_entity_poly.type
_entity_poly.pdbx_seq_one_letter_code
_entity_poly.pdbx_strand_id
1 'polypeptide(L)'
;VQATVTGLGIVLGGGLRELFSALALRGDLGPGLNGASAGYLVVYHLEIALLFGTLVAIGPLVRFANRTGTPRRFGLADLPT
;
A
#
# COMPACT_ATOMS: atom_id res chain seq x y z
N VAL A 1 -12.26 2.57 -13.28
CA VAL A 1 -11.26 1.77 -12.52
C VAL A 1 -11.11 2.21 -11.06
N GLN A 2 -11.08 3.51 -10.75
CA GLN A 2 -10.85 4.00 -9.39
C GLN A 2 -11.91 3.52 -8.38
N ALA A 3 -13.20 3.60 -8.72
CA ALA A 3 -14.28 3.11 -7.86
C ALA A 3 -14.14 1.62 -7.51
N THR A 4 -13.75 0.78 -8.48
CA THR A 4 -13.55 -0.66 -8.27
C THR A 4 -12.36 -0.96 -7.36
N VAL A 5 -11.23 -0.26 -7.57
CA VAL A 5 -10.02 -0.43 -6.75
C VAL A 5 -10.26 0.04 -5.31
N THR A 6 -10.94 1.18 -5.14
CA THR A 6 -11.32 1.71 -3.82
C THR A 6 -12.29 0.76 -3.11
N GLY A 7 -13.31 0.26 -3.81
CA GLY A 7 -14.26 -0.70 -3.24
C GLY A 7 -13.59 -2.01 -2.81
N LEU A 8 -12.70 -2.56 -3.64
CA LEU A 8 -11.91 -3.75 -3.29
C LEU A 8 -11.02 -3.50 -2.08
N GLY A 9 -10.34 -2.35 -2.00
CA GLY A 9 -9.51 -1.99 -0.86
C GLY A 9 -10.30 -1.94 0.45
N ILE A 10 -11.50 -1.36 0.43
CA ILE A 10 -12.38 -1.27 1.60
C ILE A 10 -12.86 -2.65 2.03
N VAL A 11 -13.34 -3.48 1.10
CA VAL A 11 -13.83 -4.83 1.40
C VAL A 11 -12.72 -5.71 1.97
N LEU A 12 -11.53 -5.68 1.37
CA LEU A 12 -10.38 -6.46 1.83
C LEU A 12 -9.91 -5.99 3.22
N GLY A 13 -9.79 -4.68 3.43
CA GLY A 13 -9.39 -4.12 4.73
C GLY A 13 -10.41 -4.45 5.84
N GLY A 14 -11.71 -4.30 5.56
CA GLY A 14 -12.78 -4.66 6.48
C GLY A 14 -12.83 -6.16 6.77
N GLY A 15 -12.74 -7.01 5.74
CA GLY A 15 -12.77 -8.46 5.89
C GLY A 15 -11.59 -9.01 6.71
N LEU A 16 -10.38 -8.47 6.50
CA LEU A 16 -9.22 -8.83 7.32
C LEU A 16 -9.41 -8.43 8.79
N ARG A 17 -9.89 -7.21 9.05
CA ARG A 17 -10.21 -6.77 10.42
C ARG A 17 -11.16 -7.73 11.13
N GLU A 18 -12.27 -8.07 10.49
CA GLU A 18 -13.28 -8.95 11.09
C GLU A 18 -12.74 -10.36 11.33
N LEU A 19 -11.94 -10.91 10.41
CA LEU A 19 -11.32 -12.22 10.57
C LEU A 19 -10.42 -12.27 11.82
N PHE A 20 -9.51 -11.30 11.98
CA PHE A 20 -8.61 -11.28 13.13
C PHE A 20 -9.33 -10.96 14.44
N SER A 21 -10.37 -10.13 14.40
CA SER A 21 -11.23 -9.89 15.56
C SER A 21 -11.94 -11.18 16.00
N ALA A 22 -12.44 -11.98 15.05
CA ALA A 22 -13.06 -13.27 15.35
C ALA A 22 -12.05 -14.29 15.92
N LEU A 23 -10.83 -14.34 15.40
CA LEU A 23 -9.75 -15.20 15.92
C LEU A 23 -9.31 -14.78 17.34
N ALA A 24 -9.23 -13.47 17.60
CA ALA A 24 -8.93 -12.92 18.92
C ALA A 24 -10.01 -13.30 19.95
N LEU A 25 -11.29 -13.14 19.60
CA LEU A 25 -12.41 -13.50 20.48
C LEU A 25 -12.48 -15.00 20.77
N ARG A 26 -12.05 -15.84 19.83
CA ARG A 26 -11.94 -17.30 20.03
C ARG A 26 -10.74 -17.70 20.89
N GLY A 27 -9.78 -16.80 21.08
CA GLY A 27 -8.57 -17.04 21.84
C GLY A 27 -7.47 -17.79 21.07
N ASP A 28 -7.63 -17.98 19.76
CA ASP A 28 -6.70 -18.74 18.90
C ASP A 28 -5.36 -18.01 18.70
N LEU A 29 -5.33 -16.69 18.96
CA LEU A 29 -4.12 -15.85 18.88
C LEU A 29 -3.25 -15.90 20.15
N GLY A 30 -3.73 -16.59 21.19
CA GLY A 30 -3.02 -16.77 22.46
C GLY A 30 -3.40 -15.74 23.54
N PRO A 31 -3.08 -16.04 24.82
CA PRO A 31 -3.66 -15.35 25.98
C PRO A 31 -3.49 -13.82 26.01
N GLY A 32 -2.44 -13.30 25.38
CA GLY A 32 -2.15 -11.85 25.30
C GLY A 32 -2.98 -11.09 24.26
N LEU A 33 -3.73 -11.78 23.40
CA LEU A 33 -4.50 -11.21 22.29
C LEU A 33 -6.00 -11.55 22.39
N ASN A 34 -6.49 -11.94 23.56
CA ASN A 34 -7.89 -12.37 23.77
C ASN A 34 -8.89 -11.21 24.02
N GLY A 35 -8.48 -9.96 23.78
CA GLY A 35 -9.28 -8.76 24.06
C GLY A 35 -9.68 -8.00 22.79
N ALA A 36 -10.67 -7.11 22.91
CA ALA A 36 -11.15 -6.26 21.81
C ALA A 36 -10.04 -5.42 21.15
N SER A 37 -8.95 -5.14 21.88
CA SER A 37 -7.76 -4.45 21.38
C SER A 37 -6.95 -5.26 20.35
N ALA A 38 -7.05 -6.59 20.34
CA ALA A 38 -6.28 -7.42 19.41
C ALA A 38 -6.70 -7.20 17.95
N GLY A 39 -8.01 -7.04 17.69
CA GLY A 39 -8.50 -6.66 16.36
C GLY A 39 -7.91 -5.33 15.88
N TYR A 40 -7.82 -4.33 16.77
CA TYR A 40 -7.19 -3.05 16.47
C TYR A 40 -5.68 -3.16 16.21
N LEU A 41 -4.96 -3.93 17.03
CA LEU A 41 -3.52 -4.13 16.87
C LEU A 41 -3.16 -4.80 15.53
N VAL A 42 -3.96 -5.77 15.08
CA VAL A 42 -3.72 -6.43 13.79
C VAL A 42 -3.93 -5.46 12.62
N VAL A 43 -5.02 -4.67 12.64
CA VAL A 43 -5.23 -3.63 11.61
C VAL A 43 -4.10 -2.62 11.61
N TYR A 44 -3.64 -2.19 12.79
CA TYR A 44 -2.53 -1.26 12.91
C TYR A 44 -1.25 -1.80 12.24
N HIS A 45 -0.91 -3.07 12.47
CA HIS A 45 0.25 -3.68 11.83
C HIS A 45 0.06 -3.86 10.32
N LEU A 46 -1.15 -4.22 9.89
CA LEU A 46 -1.50 -4.33 8.48
C LEU A 46 -1.36 -2.99 7.75
N GLU A 47 -1.83 -1.90 8.37
CA GLU A 47 -1.73 -0.55 7.82
C GLU A 47 -0.26 -0.12 7.69
N ILE A 48 0.56 -0.37 8.72
CA ILE A 48 2.00 -0.14 8.65
C ILE A 48 2.63 -0.92 7.49
N ALA A 49 2.30 -2.21 7.35
CA ALA A 49 2.81 -3.04 6.26
C ALA A 49 2.39 -2.51 4.88
N LEU A 50 1.17 -2.01 4.74
CA LEU A 50 0.66 -1.38 3.52
C LEU A 50 1.36 -0.05 3.21
N LEU A 51 1.64 0.78 4.22
CA LEU A 51 2.42 2.02 4.05
C LEU A 51 3.83 1.69 3.52
N PHE A 52 4.50 0.70 4.10
CA PHE A 52 5.77 0.22 3.56
C PHE A 52 5.62 -0.38 2.15
N GLY A 53 4.57 -1.16 1.90
CA GLY A 53 4.29 -1.74 0.59
C GLY A 53 4.10 -0.68 -0.50
N THR A 54 3.39 0.41 -0.20
CA THR A 54 3.23 1.53 -1.13
C THR A 54 4.55 2.28 -1.36
N LEU A 55 5.37 2.50 -0.33
CA LEU A 55 6.72 3.07 -0.49
C LEU A 55 7.61 2.19 -1.40
N VAL A 56 7.58 0.86 -1.20
CA VAL A 56 8.30 -0.10 -2.05
C VAL A 56 7.81 -0.03 -3.50
N ALA A 57 6.50 0.10 -3.73
CA ALA A 57 5.94 0.22 -5.07
C ALA A 57 6.28 1.56 -5.76
N ILE A 58 6.35 2.66 -4.99
CA ILE A 58 6.68 4.00 -5.51
C ILE A 58 8.14 4.07 -6.00
N GLY A 59 9.09 3.40 -5.32
CA GLY A 59 10.51 3.46 -5.67
C GLY A 59 10.82 3.16 -7.16
N PRO A 60 10.40 2.00 -7.70
CA PRO A 60 10.53 1.66 -9.12
C PRO A 60 9.77 2.60 -10.05
N LEU A 61 8.58 3.08 -9.64
CA LEU A 61 7.73 3.97 -10.44
C LEU A 61 8.43 5.32 -10.68
N VAL A 62 9.02 5.90 -9.63
CA VAL A 62 9.82 7.14 -9.73
C VAL A 62 11.10 6.92 -10.55
N ARG A 63 11.76 5.76 -10.39
CA ARG A 63 12.95 5.41 -11.18
C ARG A 63 12.63 5.29 -12.68
N PHE A 64 11.48 4.74 -13.04
CA PHE A 64 11.05 4.63 -14.43
C PHE A 64 10.68 5.99 -15.03
N ALA A 65 10.00 6.86 -14.27
CA ALA A 65 9.67 8.22 -14.68
C ALA A 65 10.92 9.06 -15.01
N ASN A 66 12.03 8.86 -14.28
CA ASN A 66 13.29 9.55 -14.54
C ASN A 66 14.04 9.06 -15.79
N ARG A 67 13.75 7.84 -16.29
CA ARG A 67 14.40 7.32 -17.51
C ARG A 67 13.79 7.85 -18.80
N THR A 68 12.54 8.31 -18.76
CA THR A 68 11.87 8.95 -19.91
C THR A 68 12.30 10.41 -20.13
N GLY A 69 13.12 10.98 -19.25
CA GLY A 69 13.61 12.34 -19.33
C GLY A 69 15.10 12.43 -19.61
N THR A 70 15.59 11.97 -20.77
CA THR A 70 16.77 12.64 -21.35
C THR A 70 16.26 13.93 -21.99
N PRO A 71 16.50 15.12 -21.42
CA PRO A 71 16.23 16.36 -22.14
C PRO A 71 17.13 16.33 -23.38
N ARG A 72 16.52 16.18 -24.55
CA ARG A 72 17.21 16.39 -25.81
C ARG A 72 17.61 17.86 -25.78
N ARG A 73 18.89 18.13 -25.49
CA ARG A 73 19.43 19.49 -25.53
C ARG A 73 19.22 19.95 -26.96
N PHE A 74 18.22 20.80 -27.17
CA PHE A 74 17.98 21.44 -28.45
C PHE A 74 19.23 22.28 -28.72
N GLY A 75 20.11 21.76 -29.56
CA GLY A 75 21.41 22.35 -29.82
C GLY A 75 21.23 23.44 -30.87
N LEU A 76 21.97 24.53 -30.74
CA LEU A 76 22.04 25.58 -31.77
C LEU A 76 22.49 25.06 -33.16
N ALA A 77 22.93 23.79 -33.24
CA ALA A 77 23.25 23.06 -34.46
C ALA A 77 22.02 22.49 -35.21
N ASP A 78 20.83 22.46 -34.58
CA ASP A 78 19.58 22.02 -35.22
C ASP A 78 18.78 23.18 -35.84
N LEU A 79 19.32 24.41 -35.80
CA LEU A 79 18.74 25.57 -36.46
C LEU A 79 19.24 25.65 -37.91
N PRO A 80 18.36 25.78 -38.92
CA PRO A 80 18.79 25.98 -40.30
C PRO A 80 19.52 27.32 -40.42
N THR A 81 20.70 27.30 -41.03
CA THR A 81 21.49 28.50 -41.40
C THR A 81 20.90 29.20 -42.60
#